data_AF-A0A353PXF8-F1
#
_entry.id   AF-A0A353PXF8-F1
#
_cell.length_a   1.000
_cell.length_b   1.000
_cell.length_c   1.000
_cell.angle_alpha   90.00
_cell.angle_beta   90.00
_cell.angle_gamma   90.00
#
_symmetry.space_group_name_H-M   'P 1'
#
loop_
_entity.id
_entity.type
_entity.pdbx_description
1 polymer ?
#
loop_
_entity_poly.entity_id
_entity_poly.type
_entity_poly.pdbx_seq_one_letter_code
_entity_poly.pdbx_strand_id
1 'polypeptide(L)'
;PYLIIRLQPKVNPEKMQKQLISWAEDTNKELRFFTQKTSNGQDQWAMIYGMIRYIIIAMTLITLFIAAFGMMNVVSVNLLERAKEIGTYYCLGCEKPFLMAVYTIEIFLVNMIGGIAGILLGQGARLIVNALKITSEEPGFQIVVGSSVFYLGSSLSTVVWIIGGLAIITILTSLSTLGKALKVSPVVAVQELN
;
A
#
# COMPACT_ATOMS: atom_id res chain seq x y z
N PRO A 1 -39.06 -26.58 20.16
CA PRO A 1 -39.13 -25.63 19.02
C PRO A 1 -38.48 -24.31 19.43
N TYR A 2 -37.48 -23.84 18.70
CA TYR A 2 -36.82 -22.56 18.98
C TYR A 2 -37.26 -21.53 17.94
N LEU A 3 -37.55 -20.32 18.40
CA LEU A 3 -37.91 -19.19 17.54
C LEU A 3 -36.80 -18.14 17.64
N ILE A 4 -36.13 -17.87 16.53
CA ILE A 4 -35.07 -16.86 16.47
C ILE A 4 -35.73 -15.52 16.10
N ILE A 5 -35.69 -14.57 17.02
CA ILE A 5 -36.21 -13.22 16.79
C ILE A 5 -35.04 -12.25 16.68
N ARG A 6 -34.87 -11.65 15.51
CA ARG A 6 -33.86 -10.61 15.28
C ARG A 6 -34.42 -9.26 15.70
N LEU A 7 -33.84 -8.65 16.73
CA LEU A 7 -34.22 -7.33 17.19
C LEU A 7 -33.68 -6.25 16.24
N GLN A 8 -34.50 -5.22 16.00
CA GLN A 8 -34.05 -4.03 15.28
C GLN A 8 -33.04 -3.24 16.13
N PRO A 9 -32.02 -2.60 15.53
CA PRO A 9 -30.89 -1.99 16.25
C PRO A 9 -31.25 -0.87 17.24
N LYS A 10 -32.45 -0.29 17.15
CA LYS A 10 -32.94 0.77 18.06
C LYS A 10 -33.72 0.25 19.28
N VAL A 11 -33.98 -1.05 19.37
CA VAL A 11 -34.84 -1.63 20.41
C VAL A 11 -33.98 -2.18 21.54
N ASN A 12 -34.23 -1.71 22.77
CA ASN A 12 -33.51 -2.19 23.95
C ASN A 12 -33.87 -3.66 24.22
N PRO A 13 -32.90 -4.60 24.18
CA PRO A 13 -33.15 -6.03 24.36
C PRO A 13 -33.77 -6.36 25.73
N GLU A 14 -33.42 -5.63 26.79
CA GLU A 14 -33.96 -5.88 28.13
C GLU A 14 -35.44 -5.52 28.25
N LYS A 15 -35.88 -4.45 27.58
CA LYS A 15 -37.27 -4.02 27.57
C LYS A 15 -38.15 -5.01 26.79
N MET A 16 -37.63 -5.50 25.66
CA MET A 16 -38.32 -6.51 24.85
C MET A 16 -38.38 -7.86 25.58
N GLN A 17 -37.31 -8.26 26.27
CA GLN A 17 -37.30 -9.50 27.06
C GLN A 17 -38.37 -9.47 28.15
N LYS A 18 -38.51 -8.34 28.88
CA LYS A 18 -39.58 -8.19 29.88
C LYS A 18 -40.98 -8.28 29.27
N GLN A 19 -41.20 -7.69 28.09
CA GLN A 19 -42.48 -7.76 27.39
C GLN A 19 -42.82 -9.19 26.92
N LEU A 20 -41.82 -9.94 26.47
CA LEU A 20 -42.00 -11.33 26.05
C LEU A 20 -42.25 -12.27 27.23
N ILE A 21 -41.62 -12.02 28.39
CA ILE A 21 -41.91 -12.76 29.63
C ILE A 21 -43.35 -12.49 30.09
N SER A 22 -43.79 -11.24 30.14
CA SER A 22 -45.17 -10.91 30.53
C SER A 22 -46.22 -11.51 29.59
N TRP A 23 -45.93 -11.57 28.28
CA TRP A 23 -46.81 -12.23 27.31
C TRP A 23 -46.84 -13.76 27.46
N ALA A 24 -45.71 -14.37 27.81
CA ALA A 24 -45.60 -15.82 28.01
C ALA A 24 -46.30 -16.29 29.30
N GLU A 25 -46.27 -15.46 30.34
CA GLU A 25 -46.92 -15.68 31.62
C GLU A 25 -48.45 -15.70 31.47
N ASP A 26 -49.01 -14.80 30.66
CA ASP A 26 -50.45 -14.74 30.32
C ASP A 26 -50.92 -15.95 29.47
N THR A 27 -50.00 -16.62 28.77
CA THR A 27 -50.29 -17.79 27.92
C THR A 27 -49.94 -19.12 28.61
N ASN A 28 -49.56 -19.11 29.90
CA ASN A 28 -49.17 -20.28 30.68
C ASN A 28 -48.11 -21.18 30.00
N LYS A 29 -47.09 -20.58 29.39
CA LYS A 29 -45.97 -21.29 28.75
C LYS A 29 -44.64 -20.83 29.34
N GLU A 30 -43.89 -21.76 29.92
CA GLU A 30 -42.52 -21.50 30.37
C GLU A 30 -41.58 -21.35 29.16
N LEU A 31 -41.23 -20.11 28.82
CA LEU A 31 -40.23 -19.82 27.80
C LEU A 31 -38.86 -19.57 28.44
N ARG A 32 -37.84 -20.27 27.96
CA ARG A 32 -36.44 -19.99 28.28
C ARG A 32 -35.84 -19.09 27.20
N PHE A 33 -35.44 -17.89 27.59
CA PHE A 33 -34.84 -16.92 26.67
C PHE A 33 -33.31 -17.03 26.69
N PHE A 34 -32.70 -17.16 25.52
CA PHE A 34 -31.26 -17.04 25.33
C PHE A 34 -30.99 -15.74 24.57
N THR A 35 -30.58 -14.70 25.28
CA THR A 35 -30.26 -13.40 24.68
C THR A 35 -28.80 -13.39 24.26
N GLN A 36 -28.51 -13.64 22.98
CA GLN A 36 -27.18 -13.42 22.43
C GLN A 36 -27.06 -12.01 21.87
N LYS A 37 -26.23 -11.18 22.49
CA LYS A 37 -25.93 -9.82 22.01
C LYS A 37 -24.90 -9.91 20.87
N THR A 38 -25.37 -10.04 19.63
CA THR A 38 -24.53 -10.10 18.41
C THR A 38 -23.68 -8.85 18.15
N SER A 39 -23.84 -7.74 18.90
CA SER A 39 -23.00 -6.55 18.67
C SER A 39 -21.53 -6.78 19.01
N ASN A 40 -21.22 -7.42 20.14
CA ASN A 40 -19.85 -7.42 20.65
C ASN A 40 -18.88 -8.31 19.84
N GLY A 41 -19.37 -9.41 19.26
CA GLY A 41 -18.52 -10.34 18.50
C GLY A 41 -18.05 -9.77 17.17
N GLN A 42 -18.94 -9.12 16.40
CA GLN A 42 -18.60 -8.53 15.11
C GLN A 42 -17.69 -7.30 15.26
N ASP A 43 -17.90 -6.50 16.30
CA ASP A 43 -17.07 -5.33 16.61
C ASP A 43 -15.63 -5.73 17.01
N GLN A 44 -15.46 -6.82 17.76
CA GLN A 44 -14.13 -7.33 18.14
C GLN A 44 -13.32 -7.81 16.93
N TRP A 45 -13.93 -8.57 16.02
CA TRP A 45 -13.26 -9.01 14.80
C TRP A 45 -12.87 -7.82 13.90
N ALA A 46 -13.76 -6.84 13.74
CA ALA A 46 -13.48 -5.64 12.96
C ALA A 46 -12.29 -4.85 13.53
N MET A 47 -12.16 -4.76 14.86
CA MET A 47 -11.03 -4.09 15.51
C MET A 47 -9.70 -4.82 15.24
N ILE A 48 -9.67 -6.15 15.39
CA ILE A 48 -8.48 -6.96 15.14
C ILE A 48 -8.02 -6.83 13.69
N TYR A 49 -8.94 -6.94 12.73
CA TYR A 49 -8.60 -6.79 11.31
C TYR A 49 -8.16 -5.37 10.96
N GLY A 50 -8.73 -4.35 11.60
CA GLY A 50 -8.26 -2.97 11.49
C GLY A 50 -6.80 -2.82 11.94
N MET A 51 -6.44 -3.42 13.08
CA MET A 51 -5.05 -3.43 13.57
C MET A 51 -4.09 -4.11 12.60
N ILE A 52 -4.45 -5.28 12.08
CA ILE A 52 -3.64 -6.01 11.08
C ILE A 52 -3.43 -5.15 9.84
N ARG A 53 -4.48 -4.47 9.35
CA ARG A 53 -4.38 -3.56 8.20
C ARG A 53 -3.37 -2.44 8.44
N TYR A 54 -3.38 -1.79 9.60
CA TYR A 54 -2.41 -0.75 9.92
C TYR A 54 -0.98 -1.28 9.99
N ILE A 55 -0.78 -2.49 10.53
CA ILE A 55 0.54 -3.13 10.57
C ILE A 55 1.05 -3.38 9.14
N ILE A 56 0.22 -3.91 8.25
CA ILE A 56 0.59 -4.16 6.84
C ILE A 56 0.92 -2.86 6.12
N ILE A 57 0.14 -1.80 6.33
CA ILE A 57 0.43 -0.46 5.76
C ILE A 57 1.78 0.04 6.28
N ALA A 58 2.04 -0.07 7.57
CA ALA A 58 3.33 0.34 8.15
C ALA A 58 4.50 -0.46 7.56
N MET A 59 4.37 -1.78 7.41
CA MET A 59 5.38 -2.61 6.76
C MET A 59 5.60 -2.22 5.31
N THR A 60 4.52 -1.94 4.58
CA THR A 60 4.58 -1.51 3.17
C THR A 60 5.36 -0.20 3.03
N LEU A 61 5.11 0.76 3.93
CA LEU A 61 5.87 2.01 3.96
C LEU A 61 7.36 1.74 4.24
N ILE A 62 7.69 0.88 5.21
CA ILE A 62 9.09 0.54 5.52
C ILE A 62 9.78 -0.10 4.30
N THR A 63 9.13 -1.05 3.64
CA THR A 63 9.67 -1.68 2.42
C THR A 63 9.88 -0.66 1.30
N LEU A 64 8.96 0.29 1.13
CA LEU A 64 9.10 1.38 0.17
C LEU A 64 10.34 2.24 0.47
N PHE A 65 10.60 2.57 1.74
CA PHE A 65 11.81 3.30 2.14
C PHE A 65 13.07 2.51 1.83
N ILE A 66 13.13 1.22 2.18
CA ILE A 66 14.29 0.36 1.90
C ILE A 66 14.58 0.30 0.40
N ALA A 67 13.53 0.15 -0.43
CA ALA A 67 13.66 0.18 -1.88
C ALA A 67 14.19 1.53 -2.40
N ALA A 68 13.71 2.66 -1.86
CA ALA A 68 14.18 3.99 -2.21
C ALA A 68 15.68 4.19 -1.89
N PHE A 69 16.13 3.76 -0.71
CA PHE A 69 17.55 3.78 -0.35
C PHE A 69 18.40 2.88 -1.24
N GLY A 70 17.92 1.68 -1.57
CA GLY A 70 18.60 0.78 -2.51
C GLY A 70 18.76 1.44 -3.89
N MET A 71 17.73 2.12 -4.38
CA MET A 71 17.80 2.87 -5.63
C MET A 71 18.82 4.02 -5.56
N MET A 72 18.87 4.77 -4.45
CA MET A 72 19.88 5.82 -4.27
C MET A 72 21.30 5.29 -4.42
N ASN A 73 21.59 4.09 -3.90
CA ASN A 73 22.91 3.47 -4.01
C ASN A 73 23.25 3.11 -5.46
N VAL A 74 22.31 2.49 -6.18
CA VAL A 74 22.51 2.10 -7.59
C VAL A 74 22.73 3.34 -8.47
N VAL A 75 21.91 4.38 -8.31
CA VAL A 75 22.07 5.63 -9.06
C VAL A 75 23.42 6.29 -8.74
N SER A 76 23.85 6.24 -7.48
CA SER A 76 25.15 6.82 -7.08
C SER A 76 26.31 6.12 -7.78
N VAL A 77 26.32 4.80 -7.84
CA VAL A 77 27.36 4.02 -8.53
C VAL A 77 27.33 4.30 -10.03
N ASN A 78 26.16 4.32 -10.66
CA ASN A 78 26.02 4.63 -12.09
C ASN A 78 26.55 6.03 -12.45
N LEU A 79 26.41 7.01 -11.56
CA LEU A 79 26.95 8.36 -11.77
C LEU A 79 28.48 8.39 -11.70
N LEU A 80 29.09 7.56 -10.86
CA LEU A 80 30.55 7.46 -10.78
C LEU A 80 31.14 6.87 -12.07
N GLU A 81 30.52 5.81 -12.60
CA GLU A 81 30.95 5.21 -13.87
C GLU A 81 30.86 6.18 -15.04
N ARG A 82 29.82 7.02 -15.07
CA ARG A 82 29.58 8.01 -16.13
C ARG A 82 30.24 9.36 -15.87
N ALA A 83 30.99 9.53 -14.79
CA ALA A 83 31.65 10.79 -14.45
C ALA A 83 32.61 11.29 -15.54
N LYS A 84 33.29 10.36 -16.25
CA LYS A 84 34.16 10.70 -17.40
C LYS A 84 33.38 11.36 -18.54
N GLU A 85 32.19 10.83 -18.87
CA GLU A 85 31.32 11.38 -19.91
C GLU A 85 30.82 12.78 -19.52
N ILE A 86 30.42 12.96 -18.25
CA ILE A 86 29.99 14.25 -17.69
C ILE A 86 31.11 15.30 -17.83
N GLY A 87 32.36 14.91 -17.55
CA GLY A 87 33.52 15.79 -17.72
C GLY A 87 33.69 16.28 -19.16
N THR A 88 33.45 15.41 -20.15
CA THR A 88 33.48 15.79 -21.57
C THR A 88 32.36 16.78 -21.92
N TYR A 89 31.14 16.58 -21.40
CA TYR A 89 30.04 17.53 -21.60
C TYR A 89 30.32 18.92 -21.02
N TYR A 90 30.99 19.00 -19.87
CA TYR A 90 31.42 20.28 -19.30
C TYR A 90 32.45 20.99 -20.18
N CYS A 91 33.39 20.26 -20.79
CA CYS A 91 34.36 20.85 -21.73
C CYS A 91 33.70 21.39 -23.00
N LEU A 92 32.53 20.86 -23.38
CA LEU A 92 31.70 21.36 -24.49
C LEU A 92 30.79 22.54 -24.07
N GLY A 93 30.85 22.97 -22.81
CA GLY A 93 30.08 24.11 -22.30
C GLY A 93 28.65 23.78 -21.87
N CYS A 94 28.30 22.50 -21.62
CA CYS A 94 26.98 22.16 -21.11
C CYS A 94 26.75 22.68 -19.68
N GLU A 95 25.56 23.22 -19.44
CA GLU A 95 25.15 23.70 -18.12
C GLU A 95 24.72 22.56 -17.19
N LYS A 96 25.01 22.70 -15.88
CA LYS A 96 24.59 21.75 -14.82
C LYS A 96 23.09 21.36 -14.84
N PRO A 97 22.13 22.30 -14.99
CA PRO A 97 20.70 21.97 -15.02
C PRO A 97 20.31 21.06 -16.19
N PHE A 98 20.94 21.22 -17.36
CA PHE A 98 20.66 20.36 -18.52
C PHE A 98 21.02 18.91 -18.20
N LEU A 99 22.20 18.69 -17.63
CA LEU A 99 22.66 17.36 -17.24
C LEU A 99 21.76 16.75 -16.15
N MET A 100 21.35 17.54 -15.14
CA MET A 100 20.42 17.09 -14.11
C MET A 100 19.08 16.63 -14.69
N ALA A 101 18.55 17.34 -15.68
CA ALA A 101 17.29 16.98 -16.33
C ALA A 101 17.39 15.64 -17.07
N VAL A 102 18.46 15.44 -17.85
CA VAL A 102 18.68 14.20 -18.60
C VAL A 102 18.75 12.98 -17.67
N TYR A 103 19.54 13.05 -16.61
CA TYR A 103 19.63 11.96 -15.64
C TYR A 103 18.33 11.75 -14.85
N THR A 104 17.60 12.83 -14.52
CA THR A 104 16.30 12.69 -13.85
C THR A 104 15.31 11.93 -14.73
N ILE A 105 15.31 12.19 -16.04
CA ILE A 105 14.48 11.46 -17.00
C ILE A 105 14.92 9.99 -17.09
N GLU A 106 16.23 9.71 -17.12
CA GLU A 106 16.72 8.33 -17.13
C GLU A 106 16.26 7.54 -15.89
N ILE A 107 16.41 8.11 -14.69
CA ILE A 107 15.95 7.49 -13.44
C ILE A 107 14.43 7.31 -13.48
N PHE A 108 13.69 8.30 -13.98
CA PHE A 108 12.23 8.21 -14.12
C PHE A 108 11.81 7.04 -15.02
N LEU A 109 12.48 6.86 -16.16
CA LEU A 109 12.18 5.78 -17.11
C LEU A 109 12.44 4.40 -16.48
N VAL A 110 13.56 4.25 -15.76
CA VAL A 110 13.87 3.01 -15.03
C VAL A 110 12.80 2.72 -13.97
N ASN A 111 12.41 3.73 -13.19
CA ASN A 111 11.35 3.63 -12.19
C ASN A 111 9.99 3.27 -12.81
N MET A 112 9.67 3.83 -13.97
CA MET A 112 8.43 3.54 -14.70
C MET A 112 8.39 2.10 -15.19
N ILE A 113 9.49 1.59 -15.76
CA ILE A 113 9.59 0.18 -16.17
C ILE A 113 9.44 -0.75 -14.97
N GLY A 114 10.14 -0.46 -13.87
CA GLY A 114 10.02 -1.22 -12.62
C GLY A 114 8.59 -1.19 -12.04
N GLY A 115 7.94 -0.03 -12.07
CA GLY A 115 6.54 0.14 -11.65
C GLY A 115 5.57 -0.69 -12.49
N ILE A 116 5.70 -0.65 -13.82
CA ILE A 116 4.89 -1.45 -14.74
C ILE A 116 5.12 -2.95 -14.48
N ALA A 117 6.37 -3.39 -14.37
CA ALA A 117 6.71 -4.77 -14.07
C ALA A 117 6.12 -5.23 -12.72
N GLY A 118 6.21 -4.39 -11.68
CA GLY A 118 5.62 -4.65 -10.37
C GLY A 118 4.10 -4.80 -10.42
N ILE A 119 3.41 -3.94 -11.18
CA ILE A 119 1.95 -4.06 -11.39
C ILE A 119 1.62 -5.37 -12.10
N LEU A 120 2.35 -5.72 -13.16
CA LEU A 120 2.12 -6.96 -13.91
C LEU A 120 2.34 -8.20 -13.03
N LEU A 121 3.41 -8.22 -12.22
CA LEU A 121 3.67 -9.30 -11.28
C LEU A 121 2.59 -9.40 -10.19
N GLY A 122 2.13 -8.27 -9.66
CA GLY A 122 1.03 -8.23 -8.70
C GLY A 122 -0.28 -8.76 -9.30
N GLN A 123 -0.57 -8.40 -10.55
CA GLN A 123 -1.72 -8.96 -11.28
C GLN A 123 -1.55 -10.45 -11.59
N GLY A 124 -0.33 -10.91 -11.88
CA GLY A 124 -0.03 -12.33 -12.06
C GLY A 124 -0.28 -13.13 -10.77
N ALA A 125 0.24 -12.65 -9.64
CA ALA A 125 0.02 -13.25 -8.32
C ALA A 125 -1.49 -13.32 -7.98
N ARG A 126 -2.23 -12.25 -8.27
CA ARG A 126 -3.69 -12.19 -8.13
C ARG A 126 -4.39 -13.30 -8.92
N LEU A 127 -4.02 -13.47 -10.19
CA LEU A 127 -4.62 -14.51 -11.05
C LEU A 127 -4.35 -15.91 -10.51
N ILE A 128 -3.14 -16.17 -10.01
CA ILE A 128 -2.77 -17.46 -9.42
C ILE A 128 -3.60 -17.74 -8.16
N VAL A 129 -3.70 -16.77 -7.25
CA VAL A 129 -4.49 -16.93 -6.01
C VAL A 129 -5.98 -17.17 -6.32
N ASN A 130 -6.53 -16.44 -7.30
CA ASN A 130 -7.91 -16.63 -7.73
C ASN A 130 -8.13 -18.00 -8.39
N ALA A 131 -7.18 -18.46 -9.23
CA ALA A 131 -7.23 -19.78 -9.85
C ALA A 131 -7.24 -20.92 -8.81
N LEU A 132 -6.55 -20.74 -7.69
CA LEU A 132 -6.55 -21.68 -6.56
C LEU A 132 -7.83 -21.64 -5.71
N LYS A 133 -8.80 -20.78 -6.06
CA LYS A 133 -10.09 -20.60 -5.35
C LYS A 133 -9.91 -20.37 -3.85
N ILE A 134 -8.82 -19.74 -3.44
CA ILE A 134 -8.64 -19.22 -2.08
C ILE A 134 -9.51 -17.96 -1.97
N THR A 135 -10.83 -18.16 -1.93
CA THR A 135 -11.82 -17.12 -1.68
C THR A 135 -12.26 -17.28 -0.24
N SER A 136 -11.86 -16.32 0.59
CA SER A 136 -12.36 -16.23 1.96
C SER A 136 -13.44 -15.14 1.97
N GLU A 137 -14.70 -15.53 2.16
CA GLU A 137 -15.78 -14.58 2.46
C GLU A 137 -15.61 -13.95 3.86
N GLU A 138 -14.56 -14.34 4.59
CA GLU A 138 -14.24 -13.77 5.89
C GLU A 138 -14.06 -12.24 5.83
N PRO A 139 -14.77 -11.48 6.69
CA PRO A 139 -14.71 -10.03 6.74
C PRO A 139 -13.28 -9.49 6.88
N GLY A 140 -12.40 -10.22 7.57
CA GLY A 140 -11.03 -9.80 7.78
C GLY A 140 -10.13 -9.83 6.58
N PHE A 141 -10.33 -10.83 5.73
CA PHE A 141 -9.61 -10.93 4.48
C PHE A 141 -9.98 -9.76 3.56
N GLN A 142 -11.26 -9.37 3.56
CA GLN A 142 -11.75 -8.23 2.79
C GLN A 142 -11.24 -6.88 3.31
N ILE A 143 -10.98 -6.74 4.61
CA ILE A 143 -10.43 -5.50 5.19
C ILE A 143 -8.97 -5.28 4.77
N VAL A 144 -8.20 -6.37 4.62
CA VAL A 144 -6.79 -6.31 4.20
C VAL A 144 -6.66 -6.18 2.68
N VAL A 145 -7.47 -6.93 1.92
CA VAL A 145 -7.35 -7.07 0.46
C VAL A 145 -8.27 -6.12 -0.31
N GLY A 146 -9.29 -5.56 0.35
CA GLY A 146 -10.19 -4.55 -0.21
C GLY A 146 -11.44 -5.07 -0.92
N SER A 147 -11.63 -6.40 -1.03
CA SER A 147 -12.89 -7.01 -1.51
C SER A 147 -12.93 -8.54 -1.30
N SER A 148 -14.09 -9.16 -1.55
CA SER A 148 -14.34 -10.61 -1.47
C SER A 148 -13.63 -11.44 -2.54
N VAL A 149 -13.13 -10.81 -3.60
CA VAL A 149 -12.32 -11.41 -4.66
C VAL A 149 -11.14 -10.47 -4.86
N PHE A 150 -9.90 -10.96 -4.99
CA PHE A 150 -8.77 -10.04 -5.24
C PHE A 150 -9.00 -9.26 -6.54
N TYR A 151 -9.43 -8.02 -6.42
CA TYR A 151 -9.46 -7.04 -7.49
C TYR A 151 -8.47 -5.94 -7.13
N LEU A 152 -7.35 -5.88 -7.84
CA LEU A 152 -6.64 -4.62 -7.97
C LEU A 152 -7.58 -3.74 -8.81
N GLY A 153 -8.36 -2.90 -8.14
CA GLY A 153 -9.13 -1.86 -8.79
C GLY A 153 -8.16 -0.92 -9.50
N SER A 154 -7.86 -1.18 -10.77
CA SER A 154 -7.14 -0.23 -11.62
C SER A 154 -8.12 0.87 -12.02
N SER A 155 -8.61 1.61 -11.03
CA SER A 155 -9.26 2.87 -11.28
C SER A 155 -8.22 3.84 -11.87
N LEU A 156 -8.66 4.75 -12.73
CA LEU A 156 -7.79 5.78 -13.29
C LEU A 156 -7.06 6.55 -12.17
N SER A 157 -7.74 6.76 -11.03
CA SER A 157 -7.19 7.38 -9.83
C SER A 157 -6.00 6.61 -9.25
N THR A 158 -6.09 5.29 -9.12
CA THR A 158 -5.00 4.45 -8.58
C THR A 158 -3.74 4.58 -9.44
N VAL A 159 -3.90 4.62 -10.76
CA VAL A 159 -2.79 4.78 -11.70
C VAL A 159 -2.14 6.17 -11.54
N VAL A 160 -2.95 7.22 -11.40
CA VAL A 160 -2.43 8.58 -11.13
C VAL A 160 -1.63 8.62 -9.83
N TRP A 161 -2.10 7.98 -8.75
CA TRP A 161 -1.36 7.92 -7.49
C TRP A 161 -0.04 7.15 -7.60
N ILE A 162 -0.01 6.06 -8.36
CA ILE A 162 1.23 5.30 -8.57
C ILE A 162 2.24 6.12 -9.37
N ILE A 163 1.82 6.72 -10.49
CA ILE A 163 2.70 7.55 -11.32
C ILE A 163 3.18 8.77 -10.54
N GLY A 164 2.27 9.44 -9.82
CA GLY A 164 2.60 10.56 -8.95
C GLY A 164 3.59 10.18 -7.84
N GLY A 165 3.37 9.03 -7.18
CA GLY A 165 4.28 8.51 -6.17
C GLY A 165 5.68 8.20 -6.72
N LEU A 166 5.77 7.56 -7.89
CA LEU A 166 7.04 7.29 -8.57
C LEU A 166 7.75 8.58 -8.97
N ALA A 167 7.01 9.58 -9.47
CA ALA A 167 7.57 10.88 -9.82
C ALA A 167 8.16 11.58 -8.58
N ILE A 168 7.45 11.56 -7.45
CA ILE A 168 7.94 12.13 -6.19
C ILE A 168 9.23 11.43 -5.75
N ILE A 169 9.26 10.09 -5.73
CA ILE A 169 10.45 9.34 -5.35
C ILE A 169 11.62 9.67 -6.27
N THR A 170 11.38 9.74 -7.59
CA THR A 170 12.40 10.07 -8.59
C THR A 170 13.00 11.45 -8.33
N ILE A 171 12.17 12.47 -8.09
CA ILE A 171 12.61 13.83 -7.81
C ILE A 171 13.41 13.88 -6.50
N LEU A 172 12.95 13.18 -5.45
CA LEU A 172 13.66 13.12 -4.18
C LEU A 172 15.05 12.49 -4.34
N THR A 173 15.12 11.35 -5.03
CA THR A 173 16.37 10.64 -5.31
C THR A 173 17.31 11.46 -6.20
N SER A 174 16.79 12.13 -7.24
CA SER A 174 17.62 12.91 -8.14
C SER A 174 18.22 14.14 -7.44
N LEU A 175 17.41 14.87 -6.67
CA LEU A 175 17.88 16.01 -5.87
C LEU A 175 18.94 15.59 -4.85
N SER A 176 18.75 14.47 -4.15
CA SER A 176 19.68 14.01 -3.13
C SER A 176 21.01 13.54 -3.69
N THR A 177 20.99 12.83 -4.81
CA THR A 177 22.16 12.12 -5.34
C THR A 177 22.92 12.97 -6.35
N LEU A 178 22.24 13.52 -7.36
CA LEU A 178 22.90 14.37 -8.36
C LEU A 178 23.38 15.69 -7.75
N GLY A 179 22.61 16.25 -6.81
CA GLY A 179 22.98 17.50 -6.13
C GLY A 179 24.27 17.39 -5.33
N LYS A 180 24.58 16.20 -4.80
CA LYS A 180 25.84 15.92 -4.10
C LYS A 180 26.97 15.60 -5.10
N ALA A 181 26.69 14.77 -6.10
CA ALA A 181 27.68 14.38 -7.11
C ALA A 181 28.19 15.57 -7.95
N LEU A 182 27.32 16.53 -8.30
CA LEU A 182 27.66 17.68 -9.14
C LEU A 182 28.30 18.86 -8.38
N LYS A 183 28.41 18.75 -7.05
CA LYS A 183 29.19 19.67 -6.20
C LYS A 183 30.66 19.30 -6.15
N VAL A 184 31.02 18.06 -6.43
CA VAL A 184 32.42 17.65 -6.56
C VAL A 184 32.93 18.22 -7.88
N SER A 185 34.00 19.03 -7.82
CA SER A 185 34.54 19.68 -9.02
C SER A 185 34.97 18.64 -10.05
N PRO A 186 34.66 18.81 -11.35
CA PRO A 186 34.99 17.85 -12.41
C PRO A 186 36.47 17.46 -12.46
N VAL A 187 37.35 18.38 -12.05
CA VAL A 187 38.81 18.18 -12.00
C VAL A 187 39.23 17.16 -10.93
N VAL A 188 38.61 17.19 -9.75
CA VAL A 188 38.92 16.27 -8.64
C VAL A 188 38.40 14.86 -8.94
N ALA A 189 37.24 14.74 -9.58
CA ALA A 189 36.70 13.45 -10.01
C ALA A 189 37.62 12.73 -11.03
N VAL A 190 38.35 13.48 -11.87
CA VAL A 190 39.32 12.90 -12.81
C VAL A 190 40.66 12.57 -12.14
N GLN A 191 41.03 13.29 -11.07
CA GLN A 191 42.29 13.07 -10.34
C GLN A 191 42.22 11.92 -9.32
N GLU A 192 41.07 11.65 -8.68
CA GLU A 192 40.92 10.53 -7.73
C GLU A 192 40.87 9.13 -8.39
N LEU A 193 40.78 9.08 -9.72
CA LEU A 193 40.65 7.84 -10.51
C LEU A 193 41.98 7.39 -11.16
N ASN A 194 43.10 8.05 -10.85
CA ASN A 194 44.46 7.70 -11.25
C ASN A 194 45.30 7.34 -10.02
#